data_AF-A0A0G9KMF2-F1
#
_entry.id   AF-A0A0G9KMF2-F1
#
_cell.length_a   1.000
_cell.length_b   1.000
_cell.length_c   1.000
_cell.angle_alpha   90.00
_cell.angle_beta   90.00
_cell.angle_gamma   90.00
#
_symmetry.space_group_name_H-M   'P 1'
#
loop_
_entity.id
_entity.type
_entity.pdbx_description
1 polymer ?
#
loop_
_entity_poly.entity_id
_entity_poly.type
_entity_poly.pdbx_seq_one_letter_code
_entity_poly.pdbx_strand_id
1 'polypeptide(L)'
;MKELIKSLSIPETSGKKIGLFRALCAIFGGLIVAYLGMTLLIYMIPGKPGESIVIPLLFNTMAWAIVALWISLAYSKLSAILRVIIPTLIFSILIAILYNI
;
A
#
# COMPACT_ATOMS: atom_id res chain seq x y z
N MET A 1 -14.03 16.94 -12.71
CA MET A 1 -13.72 15.91 -11.68
C MET A 1 -14.53 14.62 -11.86
N LYS A 2 -15.87 14.68 -12.02
CA LYS A 2 -16.71 13.49 -12.30
C LYS A 2 -16.28 12.70 -13.56
N GLU A 3 -15.94 13.41 -14.64
CA GLU A 3 -15.47 12.82 -15.91
C GLU A 3 -14.18 11.99 -15.77
N LEU A 4 -13.20 12.48 -14.99
CA LEU A 4 -11.94 11.79 -14.71
C LEU A 4 -12.14 10.52 -13.91
N ILE A 5 -12.98 10.58 -12.85
CA ILE A 5 -13.32 9.41 -12.02
C ILE A 5 -14.08 8.36 -12.84
N LYS A 6 -14.95 8.80 -13.76
CA LYS A 6 -15.70 7.92 -14.67
C LYS A 6 -14.75 7.25 -15.67
N SER A 7 -13.83 8.00 -16.27
CA SER A 7 -12.75 7.51 -17.14
C SER A 7 -11.85 6.47 -16.44
N LEU A 8 -11.49 6.71 -15.17
CA LEU A 8 -10.65 5.80 -14.36
C LEU A 8 -11.40 4.54 -13.86
N SER A 9 -12.74 4.57 -13.84
CA SER A 9 -13.60 3.45 -13.44
C SER A 9 -13.98 2.53 -14.60
N ILE A 10 -13.83 2.98 -15.85
CA ILE A 10 -14.10 2.16 -17.02
C ILE A 10 -12.95 1.15 -17.17
N PRO A 11 -13.23 -0.17 -17.20
CA PRO A 11 -12.21 -1.16 -17.52
C PRO A 11 -11.72 -0.91 -18.95
N GLU A 12 -10.45 -0.51 -19.13
CA GLU A 12 -9.91 -0.29 -20.47
C GLU A 12 -9.86 -1.62 -21.23
N THR A 13 -10.30 -1.58 -22.48
CA THR A 13 -10.30 -2.71 -23.43
C THR A 13 -8.91 -3.19 -23.81
N SER A 14 -7.84 -2.45 -23.46
CA SER A 14 -6.44 -2.82 -23.74
C SER A 14 -5.65 -3.03 -22.45
N GLY A 15 -5.37 -4.28 -22.11
CA GLY A 15 -4.59 -4.66 -20.93
C GLY A 15 -3.15 -4.09 -20.89
N LYS A 16 -2.60 -3.69 -22.05
CA LYS A 16 -1.22 -3.18 -22.17
C LYS A 16 -1.02 -1.80 -21.54
N LYS A 17 -2.01 -0.90 -21.67
CA LYS A 17 -1.97 0.46 -21.07
C LYS A 17 -2.30 0.45 -19.58
N ILE A 18 -3.21 -0.41 -19.15
CA ILE A 18 -3.53 -0.61 -17.73
C ILE A 18 -2.40 -1.31 -16.97
N GLY A 19 -1.69 -2.24 -17.63
CA GLY A 19 -0.61 -3.01 -17.00
C GLY A 19 0.51 -2.15 -16.44
N LEU A 20 0.97 -1.14 -17.19
CA LEU A 20 2.02 -0.22 -16.72
C LEU A 20 1.56 0.58 -15.50
N PHE A 21 0.33 1.08 -15.52
CA PHE A 21 -0.23 1.84 -14.40
C PHE A 21 -0.36 0.99 -13.14
N ARG A 22 -0.84 -0.26 -13.27
CA ARG A 22 -0.90 -1.23 -12.17
C ARG A 22 0.48 -1.56 -11.63
N ALA A 23 1.48 -1.75 -12.49
CA ALA A 23 2.85 -2.03 -12.09
C ALA A 23 3.45 -0.86 -11.30
N LEU A 24 3.27 0.38 -11.75
CA LEU A 24 3.74 1.57 -11.03
C LEU A 24 3.03 1.72 -9.68
N CYS A 25 1.69 1.59 -9.63
CA CYS A 25 0.94 1.61 -8.38
C CYS A 25 1.35 0.47 -7.43
N ALA A 26 1.64 -0.72 -7.95
CA ALA A 26 2.08 -1.86 -7.17
C ALA A 26 3.47 -1.65 -6.56
N ILE A 27 4.42 -1.15 -7.35
CA ILE A 27 5.80 -0.88 -6.89
C ILE A 27 5.79 0.23 -5.83
N PHE A 28 5.33 1.44 -6.20
CA PHE A 28 5.38 2.59 -5.32
C PHE A 28 4.37 2.51 -4.19
N GLY A 29 3.12 2.19 -4.52
CA GLY A 29 2.05 2.09 -3.52
C GLY A 29 2.25 0.93 -2.57
N GLY A 30 2.71 -0.23 -3.08
CA GLY A 30 3.09 -1.34 -2.23
C GLY A 30 4.21 -0.95 -1.27
N LEU A 31 5.20 -0.18 -1.73
CA LEU A 31 6.35 0.21 -0.91
C LEU A 31 5.90 1.09 0.26
N ILE A 32 5.06 2.08 -0.01
CA ILE A 32 4.51 2.98 1.02
C ILE A 32 3.71 2.18 2.05
N VAL A 33 2.82 1.29 1.61
CA VAL A 33 2.01 0.47 2.50
C VAL A 33 2.87 -0.47 3.35
N ALA A 34 3.90 -1.09 2.76
CA ALA A 34 4.81 -1.99 3.46
C ALA A 34 5.61 -1.25 4.55
N TYR A 35 6.17 -0.08 4.24
CA TYR A 35 6.88 0.73 5.23
C TYR A 35 5.96 1.24 6.35
N LEU A 36 4.73 1.65 6.03
CA LEU A 36 3.75 2.02 7.06
C LEU A 36 3.40 0.82 7.95
N GLY A 37 3.22 -0.37 7.36
CA GLY A 37 3.01 -1.61 8.10
C GLY A 37 4.21 -1.97 8.99
N MET A 38 5.43 -1.80 8.47
CA MET A 38 6.68 -1.97 9.23
C MET A 38 6.71 -1.06 10.45
N THR A 39 6.44 0.23 10.27
CA THR A 39 6.38 1.22 11.36
C THR A 39 5.34 0.84 12.41
N LEU A 40 4.15 0.41 11.97
CA LEU A 40 3.10 -0.03 12.88
C LEU A 40 3.52 -1.27 13.70
N LEU A 41 4.19 -2.24 13.08
CA LEU A 41 4.71 -3.41 13.78
C LEU A 41 5.80 -3.06 14.80
N ILE A 42 6.69 -2.10 14.49
CA ILE A 42 7.71 -1.63 15.44
C ILE A 42 7.06 -1.12 16.73
N TYR A 43 5.97 -0.36 16.62
CA TYR A 43 5.25 0.17 17.79
C TYR A 43 4.39 -0.87 18.52
N MET A 44 3.98 -1.92 17.83
CA MET A 44 3.16 -2.98 18.44
C MET A 44 3.99 -4.00 19.22
N ILE A 45 5.27 -4.17 18.88
CA ILE A 45 6.18 -5.10 19.57
C ILE A 45 6.71 -4.44 20.87
N PRO A 46 6.49 -5.05 22.05
CA PRO A 46 7.05 -4.55 23.29
C PRO A 46 8.58 -4.69 23.25
N GLY A 47 9.29 -3.56 23.23
CA GLY A 47 10.75 -3.52 23.14
C GLY A 47 11.26 -2.11 22.84
N LYS A 48 12.58 -1.92 22.90
CA LYS A 48 13.19 -0.67 22.42
C LYS A 48 13.08 -0.63 20.90
N PRO A 49 12.79 0.53 20.27
CA PRO A 49 12.58 0.62 18.82
C PRO A 49 13.72 0.03 17.98
N GLY A 50 14.97 0.12 18.47
CA GLY A 50 16.15 -0.43 17.79
C GLY A 50 16.26 -1.96 17.83
N GLU A 51 15.68 -2.63 18.84
CA GLU A 51 15.67 -4.09 18.94
C GLU A 51 14.47 -4.67 18.17
N SER A 52 13.33 -3.98 18.24
CA SER A 52 12.09 -4.37 17.56
C SER A 52 12.14 -4.21 16.04
N ILE A 53 13.14 -3.53 15.45
CA ILE A 53 13.22 -3.26 14.00
C ILE A 53 13.57 -4.50 13.17
N VAL A 54 14.28 -5.48 13.75
CA VAL A 54 14.80 -6.64 13.01
C VAL A 54 13.67 -7.46 12.41
N ILE A 55 12.62 -7.73 13.20
CA ILE A 55 11.48 -8.55 12.76
C ILE A 55 10.71 -7.84 11.62
N PRO A 56 10.21 -6.61 11.78
CA PRO A 56 9.53 -5.88 10.71
C PRO A 56 10.38 -5.69 9.46
N LEU A 57 11.69 -5.48 9.60
CA LEU A 57 12.60 -5.33 8.46
C LEU A 57 12.71 -6.62 7.64
N LEU A 58 12.82 -7.78 8.30
CA LEU A 58 12.85 -9.09 7.64
C LEU A 58 11.55 -9.37 6.88
N PHE A 59 10.41 -8.97 7.44
CA PHE A 59 9.10 -9.13 6.80
C PHE A 59 8.77 -8.05 5.78
N ASN A 60 9.51 -6.93 5.73
CA ASN A 60 9.15 -5.78 4.89
C ASN A 60 9.12 -6.12 3.40
N THR A 61 10.11 -6.85 2.88
CA THR A 61 10.17 -7.26 1.47
C THR A 61 9.08 -8.27 1.11
N MET A 62 8.75 -9.19 2.03
CA MET A 62 7.65 -10.13 1.85
C MET A 62 6.29 -9.41 1.85
N ALA A 63 6.06 -8.52 2.81
CA ALA A 63 4.87 -7.69 2.88
C ALA A 63 4.73 -6.82 1.62
N TRP A 64 5.83 -6.24 1.16
CA TRP A 64 5.89 -5.47 -0.09
C TRP A 64 5.46 -6.30 -1.29
N ALA A 65 5.99 -7.51 -1.46
CA ALA A 65 5.64 -8.39 -2.56
C ALA A 65 4.16 -8.80 -2.52
N ILE A 66 3.61 -9.11 -1.33
CA ILE A 66 2.20 -9.47 -1.16
C ILE A 66 1.29 -8.29 -1.52
N VAL A 67 1.59 -7.09 -1.01
CA VAL A 67 0.80 -5.89 -1.30
C VAL A 67 0.93 -5.49 -2.77
N ALA A 68 2.12 -5.57 -3.34
CA ALA A 68 2.34 -5.31 -4.76
C ALA A 68 1.55 -6.29 -5.64
N LEU A 69 1.50 -7.57 -5.27
CA LEU A 69 0.67 -8.57 -5.97
C LEU A 69 -0.83 -8.26 -5.81
N TRP A 70 -1.27 -7.88 -4.62
CA TRP A 70 -2.66 -7.47 -4.38
C TRP A 70 -3.07 -6.23 -5.19
N ILE A 71 -2.22 -5.22 -5.29
CA ILE A 71 -2.45 -4.03 -6.12
C ILE A 71 -2.40 -4.40 -7.61
N SER A 72 -1.44 -5.26 -7.97
CA SER A 72 -1.27 -5.80 -9.31
C SER A 72 -2.53 -6.52 -9.78
N LEU A 73 -3.30 -7.19 -8.92
CA LEU A 73 -4.56 -7.88 -9.25
C LEU A 73 -5.79 -6.96 -9.44
N ALA A 74 -5.64 -5.64 -9.32
CA ALA A 74 -6.78 -4.72 -9.41
C ALA A 74 -7.47 -4.71 -10.80
N TYR A 75 -8.80 -4.71 -10.79
CA TYR A 75 -9.62 -4.77 -12.01
C TYR A 75 -9.64 -3.46 -12.82
N SER A 76 -9.63 -2.30 -12.14
CA SER A 76 -9.64 -0.97 -12.75
C SER A 76 -8.51 -0.10 -12.19
N LYS A 77 -8.18 0.99 -12.89
CA LYS A 77 -7.18 1.98 -12.43
C LYS A 77 -7.59 2.59 -11.08
N LEU A 78 -8.88 2.89 -10.91
CA LEU A 78 -9.44 3.36 -9.64
C LEU A 78 -9.23 2.33 -8.51
N SER A 79 -9.48 1.05 -8.79
CA SER A 79 -9.28 -0.02 -7.80
C SER A 79 -7.81 -0.16 -7.39
N ALA A 80 -6.87 0.00 -8.32
CA ALA A 80 -5.43 -0.04 -8.02
C ALA A 80 -5.04 1.10 -7.06
N ILE A 81 -5.54 2.32 -7.31
CA ILE A 81 -5.29 3.48 -6.45
C ILE A 81 -5.93 3.28 -5.06
N LEU A 82 -7.18 2.82 -5.01
CA LEU A 82 -7.88 2.58 -3.73
C LEU A 82 -7.18 1.53 -2.88
N ARG A 83 -6.62 0.48 -3.51
CA ARG A 83 -5.82 -0.55 -2.81
C ARG A 83 -4.50 -0.01 -2.24
N VAL A 84 -4.05 1.18 -2.62
CA VAL A 84 -2.93 1.89 -2.00
C VAL A 84 -3.45 2.86 -0.93
N ILE A 85 -4.39 3.73 -1.29
CA ILE A 85 -4.87 4.82 -0.42
C ILE A 85 -5.57 4.29 0.84
N ILE A 86 -6.37 3.23 0.72
CA ILE A 86 -7.12 2.72 1.87
C ILE A 86 -6.16 2.15 2.93
N PRO A 87 -5.23 1.23 2.60
CA PRO A 87 -4.27 0.75 3.59
C PRO A 87 -3.35 1.84 4.13
N THR A 88 -2.87 2.78 3.29
CA THR A 88 -2.01 3.86 3.78
C THR A 88 -2.72 4.75 4.78
N LEU A 89 -3.99 5.13 4.53
CA LEU A 89 -4.79 5.92 5.46
C LEU A 89 -5.05 5.17 6.78
N ILE A 90 -5.41 3.89 6.71
CA ILE A 90 -5.64 3.09 7.92
C ILE A 90 -4.37 3.01 8.76
N PHE A 91 -3.22 2.67 8.14
CA PHE A 91 -1.96 2.59 8.87
C PHE A 91 -1.50 3.94 9.40
N SER A 92 -1.69 5.03 8.65
CA SER A 92 -1.32 6.37 9.13
C SER A 92 -2.18 6.80 10.32
N ILE A 93 -3.48 6.51 10.31
CA ILE A 93 -4.39 6.82 11.44
C ILE A 93 -4.00 6.00 12.67
N LEU A 94 -3.73 4.70 12.50
CA LEU A 94 -3.31 3.84 13.61
C LEU A 94 -1.98 4.31 14.21
N ILE A 95 -1.01 4.68 13.38
CA ILE A 95 0.28 5.22 13.84
C ILE A 95 0.05 6.55 14.57
N ALA A 96 -0.80 7.46 14.08
CA ALA A 96 -1.09 8.72 14.75
C ALA A 96 -1.68 8.49 16.15
N ILE A 97 -2.63 7.55 16.28
CA ILE A 97 -3.22 7.16 17.58
C ILE A 97 -2.15 6.56 18.50
N LEU A 98 -1.32 5.64 18.00
CA LEU A 98 -0.24 5.01 18.77
C LEU A 98 0.82 6.02 19.22
N TYR A 99 1.11 7.02 18.39
CA TYR A 99 2.09 8.07 18.68
C TYR A 99 1.51 9.22 19.53
N ASN A 100 0.20 9.21 19.79
CA ASN A 100 -0.51 10.18 20.63
C ASN A 100 -0.29 11.65 20.19
N ILE A 101 -0.26 11.88 18.87
CA ILE A 101 -0.40 13.22 18.25
C ILE A 101 -1.90 13.52 18.13
#